data_AF-A0A385DLP1-F1
#
_entry.id   AF-A0A385DLP1-F1
#
_cell.length_a   1.000
_cell.length_b   1.000
_cell.length_c   1.000
_cell.angle_alpha   90.00
_cell.angle_beta   90.00
_cell.angle_gamma   90.00
#
_symmetry.space_group_name_H-M   'P 1'
#
loop_
_entity.id
_entity.type
_entity.pdbx_description
1 polymer ?
#
loop_
_entity_poly.entity_id
_entity_poly.type
_entity_poly.pdbx_seq_one_letter_code
_entity_poly.pdbx_strand_id
1 'polypeptide(L)' 'EPRLSTVVPLYSLKMGRDYEIRVRSRQRTSEKFGEFSEILYVSFTQAGIEFVHCAE' A
#
# COMPACT_ATOMS: atom_id res chain seq x y z
N GLU A 1 7.95 11.94 17.65
CA GLU A 1 7.46 11.65 16.29
C GLU A 1 8.24 10.49 15.66
N PRO A 2 7.61 9.63 14.84
CA PRO A 2 8.37 8.72 13.99
C PRO A 2 9.08 9.51 12.88
N ARG A 3 10.41 9.44 12.85
CA ARG A 3 11.28 10.30 12.03
C ARG A 3 11.56 9.78 10.62
N LEU A 4 11.06 8.61 10.25
CA LEU A 4 11.43 7.91 9.02
C LEU A 4 10.19 7.36 8.32
N SER A 5 9.86 7.92 7.16
CA SER A 5 8.93 7.33 6.20
C SER A 5 9.66 6.34 5.30
N THR A 6 9.11 5.15 5.09
CA THR A 6 9.60 4.21 4.07
C THR A 6 8.64 4.22 2.90
N VAL A 7 9.16 4.30 1.68
CA VAL A 7 8.36 4.26 0.44
C VAL A 7 8.78 3.03 -0.36
N VAL A 8 7.81 2.20 -0.73
CA VAL A 8 8.03 1.00 -1.55
C VAL A 8 7.06 1.02 -2.73
N PRO A 9 7.55 1.13 -3.97
CA PRO A 9 6.67 1.09 -5.13
C PRO A 9 6.20 -0.34 -5.40
N LEU A 10 4.91 -0.48 -5.70
CA LEU A 10 4.30 -1.74 -6.16
C LEU A 10 3.97 -1.61 -7.65
N TYR A 11 4.41 -2.59 -8.44
CA TYR A 11 4.23 -2.59 -9.90
C TYR A 11 3.35 -3.75 -10.35
N SER A 12 2.89 -3.69 -11.60
CA SER A 12 2.12 -4.75 -12.26
C SER A 12 0.81 -5.14 -11.58
N LEU A 13 0.17 -4.18 -10.90
CA LEU A 13 -1.18 -4.34 -10.38
C LEU A 13 -2.17 -4.29 -11.57
N LYS A 14 -3.18 -5.16 -11.51
CA LYS A 14 -4.21 -5.30 -12.54
C LYS A 14 -5.29 -4.24 -12.33
N MET A 15 -5.73 -3.63 -13.43
CA MET A 15 -6.92 -2.78 -13.47
C MET A 15 -8.18 -3.61 -13.19
N GLY A 16 -9.23 -2.96 -12.68
CA GLY A 16 -10.51 -3.60 -12.36
C GLY A 16 -10.44 -4.60 -11.21
N ARG A 17 -9.39 -4.53 -10.38
CA ARG A 17 -9.22 -5.36 -9.18
C ARG A 17 -9.03 -4.48 -7.96
N ASP A 18 -9.66 -4.91 -6.87
CA ASP A 18 -9.49 -4.35 -5.54
C ASP A 18 -8.38 -5.09 -4.79
N TYR A 19 -7.60 -4.32 -4.04
CA TYR A 19 -6.44 -4.78 -3.31
C TYR A 19 -6.54 -4.39 -1.83
N GLU A 20 -6.19 -5.33 -0.96
CA GLU A 20 -5.91 -5.06 0.44
C GLU A 20 -4.41 -4.97 0.66
N ILE A 21 -3.95 -3.86 1.23
CA ILE A 21 -2.54 -3.63 1.54
C ILE A 21 -2.39 -3.47 3.05
N ARG A 22 -1.43 -4.21 3.61
CA ARG A 22 -1.03 -4.13 5.02
C ARG A 22 0.48 -4.26 5.09
N VAL A 23 1.10 -3.56 6.04
CA VAL A 23 2.54 -3.65 6.30
C VAL A 23 2.78 -4.26 7.68
N ARG A 24 3.89 -4.99 7.83
CA ARG A 24 4.37 -5.46 9.13
C ARG A 24 5.86 -5.28 9.22
N SER A 25 6.37 -4.96 10.40
CA SER A 25 7.81 -4.81 10.61
C SER A 25 8.49 -6.19 10.69
N ARG A 26 9.63 -6.35 10.03
CA ARG A 26 10.53 -7.48 10.27
C ARG A 26 11.48 -7.12 11.41
N GLN A 27 11.40 -7.85 12.51
CA GLN A 27 12.27 -7.64 13.67
C GLN A 27 13.65 -8.24 13.37
N ARG A 28 14.68 -7.38 13.29
CA ARG A 28 16.04 -7.80 12.92
C ARG A 28 16.66 -8.80 13.90
N THR A 29 16.26 -8.76 15.17
CA THR A 29 16.85 -9.55 16.25
C THR A 29 16.22 -10.93 16.44
N SER A 30 15.01 -11.16 15.92
CA SER A 30 14.26 -12.40 16.15
C SER A 30 13.92 -13.17 14.88
N GLU A 31 14.23 -12.61 13.70
CA GLU A 31 13.74 -13.07 12.38
C GLU A 31 12.21 -13.22 12.28
N LYS A 32 11.47 -12.74 13.30
CA LYS A 32 10.02 -12.73 13.31
C LYS A 32 9.50 -11.43 12.74
N PHE A 33 8.25 -11.48 12.33
CA PHE A 33 7.52 -10.28 11.93
C PHE A 33 6.57 -9.87 13.06
N GLY A 34 6.46 -8.56 13.30
CA GLY A 34 5.47 -8.01 14.23
C GLY A 34 4.04 -8.09 13.69
N GLU A 35 3.11 -7.43 14.36
CA GLU A 35 1.72 -7.33 13.91
C GLU A 35 1.60 -6.56 12.59
N PHE A 36 0.52 -6.82 11.87
CA PHE A 36 0.15 -6.04 10.70
C PHE A 36 -0.40 -4.68 11.12
N SER A 37 -0.21 -3.69 10.24
CA SER A 37 -0.96 -2.46 10.26
C SER A 37 -2.45 -2.70 10.01
N GLU A 38 -3.24 -1.64 10.18
CA GLU A 38 -4.58 -1.55 9.61
C GLU A 38 -4.57 -1.77 8.08
N ILE A 39 -5.72 -2.14 7.54
CA ILE A 39 -5.92 -2.44 6.13
C ILE A 39 -6.12 -1.15 5.34
N LEU A 40 -5.36 -1.00 4.26
CA LEU A 40 -5.62 -0.03 3.22
C LEU A 40 -6.26 -0.73 2.03
N TYR A 41 -7.43 -0.24 1.61
CA TYR A 41 -8.14 -0.72 0.42
C TYR A 41 -7.79 0.15 -0.77
N VAL A 42 -7.29 -0.45 -1.84
CA VAL A 42 -6.89 0.24 -3.08
C VAL A 42 -7.58 -0.40 -4.27
N SER A 43 -8.29 0.40 -5.04
CA SER A 43 -8.95 -0.04 -6.27
C SER A 43 -8.38 0.74 -7.47
N PHE A 44 -8.14 0.02 -8.57
CA PHE A 44 -7.74 0.63 -9.83
C PHE A 44 -8.92 0.54 -10.79
N THR A 45 -9.55 1.67 -11.08
CA THR A 45 -10.70 1.72 -11.99
C THR A 45 -10.27 1.31 -13.40
N GLN A 46 -11.03 0.38 -14.02
CA GLN A 46 -10.82 -0.01 -15.42
C GLN A 46 -11.27 1.09 -16.41
N ALA A 47 -11.90 2.16 -15.92
CA ALA A 47 -12.22 3.35 -16.71
C ALA A 47 -10.94 3.90 -17.34
N GLY A 48 -10.87 3.88 -18.68
CA GLY A 48 -9.67 4.27 -19.40
C GLY A 48 -9.22 5.66 -19.01
N ILE A 49 -8.08 5.77 -18.33
CA ILE A 49 -7.32 6.99 -18.03
C ILE A 49 -8.20 8.25 -17.95
N GLU A 50 -9.16 8.29 -17.04
CA GLU A 50 -9.67 9.57 -16.57
C GLU A 50 -8.89 9.87 -15.30
N PHE A 51 -7.89 10.75 -15.46
CA PHE A 51 -7.16 11.35 -14.34
C PHE A 51 -8.20 11.95 -13.39
N VAL A 52 -8.45 11.27 -12.26
CA VAL A 52 -9.15 11.90 -11.14
C VAL A 52 -8.19 12.95 -10.61
N HIS A 53 -8.39 14.19 -11.05
CA HIS A 53 -7.78 15.36 -10.46
C HIS A 53 -8.33 15.44 -9.04
N CYS A 54 -7.60 14.91 -8.06
CA CYS A 54 -7.89 15.18 -6.66
C CYS A 54 -7.70 16.70 -6.50
N ALA A 55 -8.81 17.42 -6.32
CA ALA A 55 -8.76 18.80 -5.87
C ALA A 55 -8.21 18.83 -4.44
N GLU A 56 -7.31 19.78 -4.19
CA GLU A 56 -6.68 20.08 -2.89
C GLU A 56 -7.70 20.30 -1.77
#